data_AF-B9TKM9-F1
#
_entry.id   AF-B9TKM9-F1
#
_cell.length_a   1.000
_cell.length_b   1.000
_cell.length_c   1.000
_cell.angle_alpha   90.00
_cell.angle_beta   90.00
_cell.angle_gamma   90.00
#
_symmetry.space_group_name_H-M   'P 1'
#
loop_
_entity.id
_entity.type
_entity.pdbx_description
1 polymer ?
#
loop_
_entity_poly.entity_id
_entity_poly.type
_entity_poly.pdbx_seq_one_letter_code
_entity_poly.pdbx_strand_id
1 'polypeptide(L)'
;RLVASGDPRDAYRAWWLLHACVVFGRTGHLPERDGTEPDAITDPAHACATVSERMKMARIDHLERAARAGVDGALAELVEEGPFGDPTALTTRPDDPLVKEWKERINGMLNEQAEQGYWSSLYQLFTGFWFGHPAIAADRQSALAYGMALRDIMVKLDGVPEQQAIPFNGPFLDEIGTGLTPDQKARAQARADAIVARAADQRGITKSISIKEKK
;
A
#
# COMPACT_ATOMS: atom_id res chain seq x y z
N ARG A 1 14.42 14.38 17.30
CA ARG A 1 15.43 13.28 17.17
C ARG A 1 15.18 12.46 15.91
N LEU A 2 14.00 11.84 15.75
CA LEU A 2 13.63 11.07 14.55
C LEU A 2 13.80 11.83 13.23
N VAL A 3 13.25 13.04 13.13
CA VAL A 3 13.33 13.86 11.89
C VAL A 3 14.78 14.22 11.50
N ALA A 4 15.70 14.24 12.45
CA ALA A 4 17.10 14.63 12.22
C ALA A 4 18.01 13.46 11.83
N SER A 5 17.56 12.20 11.93
CA SER A 5 18.42 11.02 11.70
C SER A 5 18.70 10.76 10.23
N GLY A 6 17.84 11.23 9.32
CA GLY A 6 17.92 10.93 7.90
C GLY A 6 17.43 9.52 7.53
N ASP A 7 17.13 8.65 8.50
CA ASP A 7 16.59 7.31 8.27
C ASP A 7 15.12 7.42 7.80
N PRO A 8 14.76 6.86 6.63
CA PRO A 8 13.38 6.85 6.16
C PRO A 8 12.39 6.16 7.11
N ARG A 9 12.83 5.15 7.89
CA ARG A 9 11.98 4.49 8.90
C ARG A 9 11.66 5.43 10.05
N ASP A 10 12.61 6.26 10.46
CA ASP A 10 12.37 7.31 11.45
C ASP A 10 11.47 8.41 10.91
N ALA A 11 11.52 8.70 9.60
CA ALA A 11 10.56 9.60 8.96
C ALA A 11 9.13 9.02 9.03
N TYR A 12 8.95 7.72 8.76
CA TYR A 12 7.65 7.07 8.90
C TYR A 12 7.14 7.09 10.35
N ARG A 13 8.02 6.79 11.31
CA ARG A 13 7.70 6.91 12.76
C ARG A 13 7.29 8.33 13.12
N ALA A 14 8.03 9.34 12.65
CA ALA A 14 7.72 10.74 12.89
C ALA A 14 6.36 11.14 12.31
N TRP A 15 6.02 10.69 11.11
CA TRP A 15 4.68 10.88 10.54
C TRP A 15 3.62 10.28 11.46
N TRP A 16 3.77 9.02 11.88
CA TRP A 16 2.76 8.36 12.70
C TRP A 16 2.49 9.10 14.02
N LEU A 17 3.54 9.53 14.72
CA LEU A 17 3.37 10.26 15.98
C LEU A 17 2.58 11.56 15.79
N LEU A 18 2.85 12.28 14.69
CA LEU A 18 2.12 13.49 14.34
C LEU A 18 0.69 13.18 13.91
N HIS A 19 0.48 12.13 13.11
CA HIS A 19 -0.82 11.65 12.68
C HIS A 19 -1.69 11.25 13.88
N ALA A 20 -1.13 10.50 14.82
CA ALA A 20 -1.80 10.09 16.05
C ALA A 20 -2.28 11.30 16.87
N CYS A 21 -1.49 12.38 16.94
CA CYS A 21 -1.92 13.62 17.57
C CYS A 21 -3.00 14.37 16.80
N VAL A 22 -3.02 14.30 15.45
CA VAL A 22 -4.11 14.84 14.63
C VAL A 22 -5.41 14.08 14.90
N VAL A 23 -5.36 12.75 14.92
CA VAL A 23 -6.53 11.89 15.20
C VAL A 23 -7.03 12.12 16.62
N PHE A 24 -6.14 12.07 17.63
CA PHE A 24 -6.50 12.31 19.03
C PHE A 24 -7.15 13.68 19.22
N GLY A 25 -6.63 14.74 18.59
CA GLY A 25 -7.24 16.07 18.67
C GLY A 25 -8.66 16.15 18.09
N ARG A 26 -9.03 15.26 17.16
CA ARG A 26 -10.35 15.19 16.53
C ARG A 26 -11.32 14.26 17.27
N THR A 27 -10.82 13.13 17.77
CA THR A 27 -11.66 12.02 18.26
C THR A 27 -11.55 11.78 19.77
N GLY A 28 -10.54 12.36 20.42
CA GLY A 28 -10.18 12.05 21.81
C GLY A 28 -9.51 10.68 22.00
N HIS A 29 -9.22 9.95 20.94
CA HIS A 29 -8.64 8.61 20.98
C HIS A 29 -7.43 8.49 20.06
N LEU A 30 -6.41 7.75 20.50
CA LEU A 30 -5.29 7.41 19.62
C LEU A 30 -5.74 6.37 18.58
N PRO A 31 -5.24 6.44 17.34
CA PRO A 31 -5.46 5.37 16.37
C PRO A 31 -4.79 4.08 16.85
N GLU A 32 -5.40 2.95 16.53
CA GLU A 32 -4.82 1.64 16.85
C GLU A 32 -3.47 1.47 16.13
N ARG A 33 -2.50 0.95 16.88
CA ARG A 33 -1.20 0.52 16.38
C ARG A 33 -0.78 -0.71 17.15
N ASP A 34 -0.10 -1.64 16.50
CA ASP A 34 0.47 -2.81 17.15
C ASP A 34 1.43 -2.36 18.26
N GLY A 35 1.00 -2.39 19.52
CA GLY A 35 1.61 -1.69 20.68
C GLY A 35 3.00 -2.17 21.14
N THR A 36 3.88 -2.54 20.22
CA THR A 36 5.24 -3.02 20.44
C THR A 36 6.30 -2.00 20.07
N GLU A 37 5.95 -0.81 19.55
CA GLU A 37 6.95 0.20 19.20
C GLU A 37 7.48 0.97 20.42
N PRO A 38 8.78 1.32 20.40
CA PRO A 38 9.42 2.07 21.48
C PRO A 38 8.88 3.49 21.67
N ASP A 39 8.17 4.04 20.68
CA ASP A 39 7.67 5.42 20.68
C ASP A 39 6.17 5.52 21.00
N ALA A 40 5.59 4.51 21.65
CA ALA A 40 4.17 4.52 22.01
C ALA A 40 3.80 5.74 22.88
N ILE A 41 2.71 6.42 22.53
CA ILE A 41 2.21 7.58 23.27
C ILE A 41 1.42 7.08 24.49
N THR A 42 2.02 7.19 25.68
CA THR A 42 1.41 6.75 26.95
C THR A 42 0.50 7.80 27.58
N ASP A 43 0.80 9.09 27.38
CA ASP A 43 -0.03 10.23 27.76
C ASP A 43 -0.28 11.13 26.52
N PRO A 44 -1.37 10.88 25.76
CA PRO A 44 -1.65 11.63 24.54
C PRO A 44 -2.00 13.10 24.81
N ALA A 45 -2.62 13.40 25.95
CA ALA A 45 -2.96 14.78 26.29
C ALA A 45 -1.70 15.62 26.47
N HIS A 46 -0.69 15.10 27.17
CA HIS A 46 0.58 15.78 27.33
C HIS A 46 1.42 15.77 26.04
N ALA A 47 1.57 14.61 25.39
CA ALA A 47 2.42 14.48 24.20
C ALA A 47 1.95 15.37 23.04
N CYS A 48 0.62 15.45 22.82
CA CYS A 48 0.06 16.19 21.71
C CYS A 48 -0.15 17.68 22.00
N ALA A 49 -0.09 18.13 23.27
CA ALA A 49 -0.26 19.54 23.64
C ALA A 49 0.79 20.47 23.01
N THR A 50 1.97 19.94 22.68
CA THR A 50 3.09 20.71 22.11
C THR A 50 3.14 20.69 20.59
N VAL A 51 2.24 19.95 19.93
CA VAL A 51 2.24 19.79 18.47
C VAL A 51 1.57 20.99 17.80
N SER A 52 2.37 21.83 17.16
CA SER A 52 1.89 22.98 16.39
C SER A 52 1.22 22.59 15.06
N GLU A 53 0.36 23.44 14.51
CA GLU A 53 -0.24 23.25 13.18
C GLU A 53 0.82 23.07 12.08
N ARG A 54 1.93 23.79 12.17
CA ARG A 54 3.06 23.62 11.24
C ARG A 54 3.61 22.19 11.28
N MET A 55 3.73 21.60 12.46
CA MET A 55 4.20 20.21 12.61
C MET A 55 3.16 19.23 12.06
N LYS A 56 1.87 19.48 12.29
CA LYS A 56 0.79 18.68 11.71
C LYS A 56 0.84 18.69 10.18
N MET A 57 1.09 19.85 9.56
CA MET A 57 1.21 19.95 8.09
C MET A 57 2.48 19.25 7.58
N ALA A 58 3.61 19.42 8.26
CA ALA A 58 4.89 18.80 7.88
C ALA A 58 4.89 17.26 7.95
N ARG A 59 3.89 16.63 8.60
CA ARG A 59 3.78 15.16 8.69
C ARG A 59 3.80 14.52 7.30
N ILE A 60 3.16 15.14 6.31
CA ILE A 60 3.04 14.58 4.96
C ILE A 60 4.42 14.49 4.29
N ASP A 61 5.30 15.47 4.50
CA ASP A 61 6.67 15.44 3.96
C ASP A 61 7.49 14.27 4.53
N HIS A 62 7.24 13.90 5.80
CA HIS A 62 7.89 12.74 6.41
C HIS A 62 7.38 11.43 5.80
N LEU A 63 6.07 11.34 5.58
CA LEU A 63 5.44 10.19 4.96
C LEU A 63 5.89 10.00 3.51
N GLU A 64 5.91 11.07 2.73
CA GLU A 64 6.40 11.04 1.34
C GLU A 64 7.85 10.56 1.25
N ARG A 65 8.70 11.02 2.18
CA ARG A 65 10.10 10.57 2.24
C ARG A 65 10.19 9.07 2.52
N ALA A 66 9.43 8.58 3.48
CA ALA A 66 9.37 7.17 3.81
C ALA A 66 8.85 6.32 2.65
N ALA A 67 7.77 6.76 2.00
CA ALA A 67 7.17 6.08 0.86
C ALA A 67 8.13 5.99 -0.34
N ARG A 68 8.83 7.09 -0.67
CA ARG A 68 9.84 7.11 -1.76
C ARG A 68 11.03 6.20 -1.47
N ALA A 69 11.38 6.01 -0.20
CA ALA A 69 12.44 5.11 0.22
C ALA A 69 11.99 3.64 0.34
N GLY A 70 10.73 3.33 0.05
CA GLY A 70 10.21 1.96 0.12
C GLY A 70 10.03 1.43 1.55
N VAL A 71 9.78 2.31 2.53
CA VAL A 71 9.36 1.87 3.87
C VAL A 71 7.98 1.24 3.74
N ASP A 72 7.86 -0.01 4.18
CA ASP A 72 6.60 -0.75 4.10
C ASP A 72 5.47 -0.04 4.87
N GLY A 73 4.25 -0.09 4.32
CA GLY A 73 3.08 0.63 4.82
C GLY A 73 3.05 2.13 4.49
N ALA A 74 4.20 2.82 4.38
CA ALA A 74 4.24 4.27 4.20
C ALA A 74 3.52 4.77 2.93
N LEU A 75 3.59 4.01 1.83
CA LEU A 75 2.90 4.37 0.60
C LEU A 75 1.38 4.16 0.70
N ALA A 76 0.92 3.13 1.42
CA ALA A 76 -0.51 2.92 1.65
C ALA A 76 -1.09 4.06 2.49
N GLU A 77 -0.41 4.44 3.57
CA GLU A 77 -0.82 5.59 4.40
C GLU A 77 -0.81 6.90 3.61
N LEU A 78 0.13 7.06 2.67
CA LEU A 78 0.18 8.25 1.83
C LEU A 78 -1.05 8.35 0.92
N VAL A 79 -1.58 7.21 0.45
CA VAL A 79 -2.82 7.17 -0.32
C VAL A 79 -4.00 7.67 0.52
N GLU A 80 -4.09 7.24 1.77
CA GLU A 80 -5.19 7.59 2.70
C GLU A 80 -5.12 9.03 3.20
N GLU A 81 -3.92 9.59 3.39
CA GLU A 81 -3.74 11.01 3.72
C GLU A 81 -4.14 11.94 2.56
N GLY A 82 -4.11 11.42 1.32
CA GLY A 82 -4.51 12.16 0.13
C GLY A 82 -3.59 13.34 -0.24
N PRO A 83 -3.96 14.11 -1.28
CA PRO A 83 -3.19 15.25 -1.77
C PRO A 83 -2.92 16.26 -0.65
N PHE A 84 -1.65 16.45 -0.32
CA PHE A 84 -1.19 17.43 0.68
C PHE A 84 -1.81 17.25 2.08
N GLY A 85 -2.25 16.04 2.42
CA GLY A 85 -2.92 15.74 3.70
C GLY A 85 -4.41 16.09 3.74
N ASP A 86 -5.03 16.27 2.57
CA ASP A 86 -6.47 16.46 2.38
C ASP A 86 -7.03 15.34 1.48
N PRO A 87 -7.56 14.24 2.05
CA PRO A 87 -8.14 13.16 1.26
C PRO A 87 -9.40 13.58 0.50
N THR A 88 -10.12 14.59 0.98
CA THR A 88 -11.32 15.08 0.31
C THR A 88 -11.01 15.80 -1.00
N ALA A 89 -9.76 16.21 -1.22
CA ALA A 89 -9.32 16.85 -2.47
C ALA A 89 -9.60 15.96 -3.69
N LEU A 90 -9.48 14.63 -3.53
CA LEU A 90 -9.69 13.66 -4.61
C LEU A 90 -11.12 13.64 -5.13
N THR A 91 -12.10 14.09 -4.34
CA THR A 91 -13.51 14.12 -4.70
C THR A 91 -14.05 15.53 -4.89
N THR A 92 -13.58 16.51 -4.11
CA THR A 92 -14.06 17.89 -4.14
C THR A 92 -13.39 18.75 -5.22
N ARG A 93 -12.16 18.41 -5.61
CA ARG A 93 -11.37 19.13 -6.63
C ARG A 93 -10.56 18.16 -7.51
N PRO A 94 -11.21 17.16 -8.14
CA PRO A 94 -10.52 16.14 -8.95
C PRO A 94 -9.82 16.71 -10.19
N ASP A 95 -10.24 17.90 -10.65
CA ASP A 95 -9.67 18.55 -11.83
C ASP A 95 -8.49 19.47 -11.56
N ASP A 96 -8.18 19.73 -10.29
CA ASP A 96 -7.01 20.53 -9.89
C ASP A 96 -5.72 19.87 -10.44
N PRO A 97 -4.88 20.60 -11.19
CA PRO A 97 -3.64 20.06 -11.74
C PRO A 97 -2.73 19.41 -10.70
N LEU A 98 -2.68 19.95 -9.48
CA LEU A 98 -1.84 19.42 -8.41
C LEU A 98 -2.41 18.11 -7.84
N VAL A 99 -3.74 17.96 -7.83
CA VAL A 99 -4.40 16.70 -7.43
C VAL A 99 -4.17 15.62 -8.49
N LYS A 100 -4.21 15.99 -9.77
CA LYS A 100 -3.89 15.08 -10.89
C LYS A 100 -2.44 14.62 -10.84
N GLU A 101 -1.49 15.54 -10.69
CA GLU A 101 -0.06 15.22 -10.58
C GLU A 101 0.22 14.33 -9.37
N TRP A 102 -0.39 14.64 -8.22
CA TRP A 102 -0.29 13.80 -7.03
C TRP A 102 -0.81 12.39 -7.32
N LYS A 103 -1.99 12.26 -7.95
CA LYS A 103 -2.60 10.96 -8.26
C LYS A 103 -1.73 10.15 -9.22
N GLU A 104 -1.22 10.77 -10.27
CA GLU A 104 -0.32 10.12 -11.24
C GLU A 104 0.95 9.61 -10.54
N ARG A 105 1.57 10.44 -9.70
CA ARG A 105 2.77 10.06 -8.94
C ARG A 105 2.51 8.88 -8.00
N ILE A 106 1.41 8.92 -7.24
CA ILE A 106 1.06 7.85 -6.30
C ILE A 106 0.77 6.53 -7.04
N ASN A 107 0.02 6.57 -8.14
CA ASN A 107 -0.20 5.36 -8.95
C ASN A 107 1.11 4.85 -9.58
N GLY A 108 2.01 5.74 -10.00
CA GLY A 108 3.35 5.37 -10.47
C GLY A 108 4.14 4.61 -9.42
N MET A 109 4.25 5.16 -8.21
CA MET A 109 4.95 4.51 -7.08
C MET A 109 4.30 3.18 -6.68
N LEU A 110 2.97 3.13 -6.61
CA LEU A 110 2.24 1.90 -6.27
C LEU A 110 2.47 0.83 -7.33
N ASN A 111 2.38 1.19 -8.61
CA ASN A 111 2.62 0.27 -9.71
C ASN A 111 4.06 -0.24 -9.68
N GLU A 112 5.04 0.63 -9.52
CA GLU A 112 6.45 0.23 -9.42
C GLU A 112 6.68 -0.78 -8.28
N GLN A 113 6.16 -0.52 -7.08
CA GLN A 113 6.27 -1.45 -5.96
C GLN A 113 5.47 -2.75 -6.19
N ALA A 114 4.25 -2.67 -6.72
CA ALA A 114 3.45 -3.85 -7.04
C ALA A 114 4.14 -4.73 -8.08
N GLU A 115 4.76 -4.13 -9.11
CA GLU A 115 5.56 -4.86 -10.10
C GLU A 115 6.79 -5.54 -9.49
N GLN A 116 7.29 -5.08 -8.34
CA GLN A 116 8.37 -5.76 -7.62
C GLN A 116 7.87 -6.84 -6.65
N GLY A 117 6.56 -7.00 -6.45
CA GLY A 117 5.99 -8.00 -5.55
C GLY A 117 5.74 -7.51 -4.12
N TYR A 118 5.78 -6.20 -3.86
CA TYR A 118 5.44 -5.66 -2.54
C TYR A 118 3.96 -5.85 -2.23
N TRP A 119 3.67 -6.63 -1.17
CA TRP A 119 2.32 -7.01 -0.76
C TRP A 119 1.41 -5.81 -0.50
N SER A 120 1.86 -4.82 0.25
CA SER A 120 1.08 -3.64 0.63
C SER A 120 0.63 -2.83 -0.60
N SER A 121 1.50 -2.65 -1.59
CA SER A 121 1.15 -1.96 -2.84
C SER A 121 0.20 -2.76 -3.72
N LEU A 122 0.41 -4.08 -3.85
CA LEU A 122 -0.53 -4.97 -4.55
C LEU A 122 -1.93 -4.90 -3.91
N TYR A 123 -1.98 -4.99 -2.58
CA TYR A 123 -3.21 -4.94 -1.81
C TYR A 123 -3.94 -3.60 -1.99
N GLN A 124 -3.22 -2.47 -1.91
CA GLN A 124 -3.80 -1.14 -2.08
C GLN A 124 -4.37 -0.94 -3.49
N LEU A 125 -3.66 -1.37 -4.53
CA LEU A 125 -4.13 -1.26 -5.92
C LEU A 125 -5.36 -2.13 -6.19
N PHE A 126 -5.37 -3.37 -5.69
CA PHE A 126 -6.51 -4.26 -5.83
C PHE A 126 -7.73 -3.75 -5.06
N THR A 127 -7.60 -3.49 -3.76
CA THR A 127 -8.73 -3.08 -2.93
C THR A 127 -9.21 -1.69 -3.29
N GLY A 128 -8.31 -0.77 -3.66
CA GLY A 128 -8.67 0.54 -4.15
C GLY A 128 -9.43 0.49 -5.47
N PHE A 129 -9.10 -0.42 -6.40
CA PHE A 129 -9.96 -0.67 -7.56
C PHE A 129 -11.32 -1.23 -7.13
N TRP A 130 -11.32 -2.27 -6.30
CA TRP A 130 -12.52 -3.00 -5.90
C TRP A 130 -13.55 -2.12 -5.19
N PHE A 131 -13.10 -1.30 -4.24
CA PHE A 131 -13.95 -0.38 -3.48
C PHE A 131 -14.11 1.01 -4.12
N GLY A 132 -13.47 1.26 -5.27
CA GLY A 132 -13.57 2.54 -5.97
C GLY A 132 -12.87 3.70 -5.27
N HIS A 133 -11.72 3.45 -4.63
CA HIS A 133 -10.93 4.49 -3.97
C HIS A 133 -10.50 5.57 -4.97
N PRO A 134 -10.75 6.86 -4.70
CA PRO A 134 -10.62 7.92 -5.71
C PRO A 134 -9.18 8.21 -6.12
N ALA A 135 -8.19 7.82 -5.30
CA ALA A 135 -6.78 7.90 -5.67
C ALA A 135 -6.34 6.82 -6.66
N ILE A 136 -7.03 5.68 -6.74
CA ILE A 136 -6.56 4.53 -7.52
C ILE A 136 -7.12 4.59 -8.94
N ALA A 137 -6.30 4.19 -9.92
CA ALA A 137 -6.72 4.10 -11.30
C ALA A 137 -7.76 2.97 -11.49
N ALA A 138 -8.85 3.26 -12.19
CA ALA A 138 -9.89 2.28 -12.51
C ALA A 138 -9.49 1.39 -13.70
N ASP A 139 -8.34 0.73 -13.62
CA ASP A 139 -7.85 -0.21 -14.63
C ASP A 139 -8.14 -1.67 -14.23
N ARG A 140 -9.18 -2.23 -14.85
CA ARG A 140 -9.66 -3.59 -14.61
C ARG A 140 -8.64 -4.67 -14.98
N GLN A 141 -7.84 -4.46 -16.03
CA GLN A 141 -6.82 -5.45 -16.42
C GLN A 141 -5.68 -5.49 -15.41
N SER A 142 -5.25 -4.31 -14.94
CA SER A 142 -4.26 -4.20 -13.86
C SER A 142 -4.78 -4.78 -12.55
N ALA A 143 -6.01 -4.45 -12.15
CA ALA A 143 -6.63 -5.00 -10.95
C ALA A 143 -6.74 -6.52 -10.97
N LEU A 144 -7.08 -7.11 -12.12
CA LEU A 144 -7.08 -8.57 -12.28
C LEU A 144 -5.68 -9.15 -12.06
N ALA A 145 -4.65 -8.56 -12.67
CA ALA A 145 -3.27 -9.02 -12.50
C ALA A 145 -2.81 -8.96 -11.04
N TYR A 146 -3.09 -7.85 -10.34
CA TYR A 146 -2.73 -7.68 -8.93
C TYR A 146 -3.50 -8.64 -8.01
N GLY A 147 -4.79 -8.84 -8.25
CA GLY A 147 -5.59 -9.80 -7.49
C GLY A 147 -5.10 -11.24 -7.65
N MET A 148 -4.78 -11.64 -8.89
CA MET A 148 -4.18 -12.95 -9.17
C MET A 148 -2.82 -13.12 -8.51
N ALA A 149 -1.99 -12.08 -8.51
CA ALA A 149 -0.70 -12.10 -7.83
C ALA A 149 -0.84 -12.23 -6.31
N LEU A 150 -1.75 -11.47 -5.68
CA LEU A 150 -2.05 -11.59 -4.25
C LEU A 150 -2.48 -13.00 -3.88
N ARG A 151 -3.43 -13.57 -4.63
CA ARG A 151 -3.88 -14.96 -4.46
C ARG A 151 -2.70 -15.92 -4.53
N ASP A 152 -1.90 -15.82 -5.58
CA ASP A 152 -0.83 -16.78 -5.85
C ASP A 152 0.33 -16.64 -4.85
N ILE A 153 0.60 -15.44 -4.35
CA ILE A 153 1.53 -15.23 -3.23
C ILE A 153 0.99 -15.97 -1.98
N MET A 154 -0.27 -15.73 -1.60
CA MET A 154 -0.86 -16.40 -0.42
C MET A 154 -0.87 -17.92 -0.57
N VAL A 155 -1.30 -18.43 -1.72
CA VAL A 155 -1.51 -19.86 -1.93
C VAL A 155 -0.19 -20.58 -2.17
N LYS A 156 0.65 -20.07 -3.07
CA LYS A 156 1.86 -20.77 -3.52
C LYS A 156 3.07 -20.49 -2.64
N LEU A 157 3.19 -19.29 -2.07
CA LEU A 157 4.35 -18.91 -1.25
C LEU A 157 4.05 -19.01 0.24
N ASP A 158 2.85 -18.64 0.68
CA ASP A 158 2.46 -18.67 2.10
C ASP A 158 1.70 -19.95 2.51
N GLY A 159 1.34 -20.80 1.56
CA GLY A 159 0.68 -22.09 1.82
C GLY A 159 -0.77 -21.96 2.30
N VAL A 160 -1.40 -20.80 2.10
CA VAL A 160 -2.80 -20.57 2.45
C VAL A 160 -3.70 -21.39 1.51
N PRO A 161 -4.69 -22.15 2.01
CA PRO A 161 -5.67 -22.80 1.15
C PRO A 161 -6.40 -21.77 0.27
N GLU A 162 -6.60 -22.05 -1.02
CA GLU A 162 -7.21 -21.09 -1.96
C GLU A 162 -8.58 -20.58 -1.52
N GLN A 163 -9.38 -21.41 -0.84
CA GLN A 163 -10.69 -21.03 -0.32
C GLN A 163 -10.60 -19.96 0.80
N GLN A 164 -9.44 -19.84 1.45
CA GLN A 164 -9.16 -18.87 2.51
C GLN A 164 -8.45 -17.61 1.99
N ALA A 165 -8.01 -17.59 0.73
CA ALA A 165 -7.41 -16.42 0.09
C ALA A 165 -8.47 -15.38 -0.33
N ILE A 166 -9.47 -15.11 0.51
CA ILE A 166 -10.53 -14.12 0.27
C ILE A 166 -9.96 -12.71 0.53
N PRO A 167 -10.28 -11.69 -0.29
CA PRO A 167 -11.15 -11.70 -1.47
C PRO A 167 -10.42 -11.99 -2.79
N PHE A 168 -9.26 -12.63 -2.77
CA PHE A 168 -8.43 -12.90 -3.95
C PHE A 168 -8.72 -14.26 -4.61
N ASN A 169 -9.77 -14.97 -4.21
CA ASN A 169 -10.10 -16.27 -4.77
C ASN A 169 -10.91 -16.15 -6.08
N GLY A 170 -11.11 -17.29 -6.76
CA GLY A 170 -11.70 -17.38 -8.10
C GLY A 170 -12.93 -16.49 -8.35
N PRO A 171 -14.00 -16.57 -7.54
CA PRO A 171 -15.23 -15.81 -7.79
C PRO A 171 -15.04 -14.29 -7.89
N PHE A 172 -14.20 -13.71 -7.03
CA PHE A 172 -13.93 -12.26 -7.06
C PHE A 172 -13.08 -11.88 -8.28
N LEU A 173 -12.07 -12.69 -8.61
CA LEU A 173 -11.23 -12.46 -9.78
C LEU A 173 -12.01 -12.62 -11.09
N ASP A 174 -12.99 -13.53 -11.13
CA ASP A 174 -13.91 -13.70 -12.26
C ASP A 174 -14.78 -12.47 -12.47
N GLU A 175 -15.28 -11.86 -11.38
CA GLU A 175 -16.04 -10.60 -11.44
C GLU A 175 -15.18 -9.46 -12.00
N ILE A 176 -13.94 -9.29 -11.50
CA ILE A 176 -13.02 -8.29 -12.07
C ILE A 176 -12.77 -8.60 -13.54
N GLY A 177 -12.56 -9.86 -13.90
CA GLY A 177 -12.36 -10.31 -15.27
C GLY A 177 -13.57 -10.11 -16.20
N THR A 178 -14.74 -9.75 -15.68
CA THR A 178 -15.94 -9.49 -16.49
C THR A 178 -15.72 -8.28 -17.40
N GLY A 179 -15.98 -8.45 -18.70
CA GLY A 179 -15.76 -7.41 -19.72
C GLY A 179 -14.35 -7.36 -20.30
N LEU A 180 -13.39 -8.15 -19.78
CA LEU A 180 -12.08 -8.30 -20.40
C LEU A 180 -12.10 -9.37 -21.50
N THR A 181 -11.42 -9.08 -22.60
CA THR A 181 -11.16 -10.04 -23.69
C THR A 181 -10.23 -11.17 -23.22
N PRO A 182 -10.23 -12.35 -23.89
CA PRO A 182 -9.28 -13.42 -23.60
C PRO A 182 -7.82 -12.96 -23.59
N ASP A 183 -7.42 -12.11 -24.54
CA ASP A 183 -6.06 -11.57 -24.62
C ASP A 183 -5.71 -10.66 -23.43
N GLN A 184 -6.65 -9.85 -22.96
CA GLN A 184 -6.45 -9.03 -21.76
C GLN A 184 -6.29 -9.88 -20.51
N LYS A 185 -7.08 -10.95 -20.37
CA LYS A 185 -6.96 -11.91 -19.26
C LYS A 185 -5.62 -12.65 -19.32
N ALA A 186 -5.18 -13.07 -20.50
CA ALA A 186 -3.89 -13.72 -20.70
C ALA A 186 -2.72 -12.78 -20.32
N ARG A 187 -2.79 -11.49 -20.72
CA ARG A 187 -1.80 -10.49 -20.30
C ARG A 187 -1.81 -10.25 -18.79
N ALA A 188 -2.98 -10.21 -18.15
CA ALA A 188 -3.10 -10.08 -16.71
C ALA A 188 -2.47 -11.27 -15.97
N GLN A 189 -2.72 -12.50 -16.44
CA GLN A 189 -2.08 -13.70 -15.89
C GLN A 189 -0.55 -13.66 -16.04
N ALA A 190 -0.04 -13.34 -17.23
CA ALA A 190 1.41 -13.27 -17.46
C ALA A 190 2.09 -12.21 -16.56
N ARG A 191 1.43 -11.08 -16.34
CA ARG A 191 1.88 -10.05 -15.41
C ARG A 191 1.84 -10.54 -13.95
N ALA A 192 0.76 -11.20 -13.54
CA ALA A 192 0.64 -11.77 -12.20
C ALA A 192 1.76 -12.79 -11.92
N ASP A 193 2.05 -13.68 -12.87
CA ASP A 193 3.13 -14.67 -12.75
C ASP A 193 4.50 -14.00 -12.57
N ALA A 194 4.77 -12.91 -13.29
CA ALA A 194 6.01 -12.15 -13.16
C ALA A 194 6.13 -11.47 -11.78
N ILE A 195 5.04 -10.94 -11.24
CA ILE A 195 4.99 -10.34 -9.91
C ILE A 195 5.25 -11.41 -8.83
N VAL A 196 4.60 -12.57 -8.93
CA VAL A 196 4.79 -13.69 -7.99
C VAL A 196 6.24 -14.17 -7.97
N ALA A 197 6.88 -14.25 -9.14
CA ALA A 197 8.30 -14.62 -9.24
C ALA A 197 9.21 -13.62 -8.49
N ARG A 198 8.98 -12.31 -8.65
CA ARG A 198 9.75 -11.28 -7.94
C ARG A 198 9.49 -11.29 -6.44
N ALA A 199 8.25 -11.51 -6.01
CA ALA A 199 7.90 -11.68 -4.60
C ALA A 199 8.63 -12.89 -3.98
N ALA A 200 8.73 -14.00 -4.73
CA ALA A 200 9.48 -15.16 -4.30
C ALA A 200 10.98 -14.85 -4.17
N ASP A 201 11.58 -14.14 -5.13
CA ASP A 201 12.98 -13.72 -5.08
C ASP A 201 13.27 -12.79 -3.89
N GLN A 202 12.39 -11.83 -3.60
CA GLN A 202 12.49 -10.95 -2.43
C GLN A 202 12.49 -11.75 -1.11
N ARG A 203 11.74 -12.85 -1.06
CA ARG A 203 11.66 -13.75 0.11
C ARG A 203 12.81 -14.77 0.17
N GLY A 204 13.72 -14.76 -0.81
CA GLY A 204 14.78 -15.78 -0.94
C GLY A 204 14.25 -17.16 -1.35
N ILE A 205 13.04 -17.23 -1.89
CA ILE A 205 12.36 -18.46 -2.32
C ILE A 205 12.57 -18.62 -3.82
N THR A 206 13.82 -18.73 -4.26
CA THR A 206 14.13 -19.11 -5.64
C THR A 206 14.34 -20.63 -5.67
N LYS A 207 13.46 -21.34 -6.38
CA LYS A 207 13.38 -22.81 -6.56
C LYS A 207 14.68 -23.60 -6.32
N SER A 208 14.64 -24.46 -5.30
CA SER A 208 15.29 -25.79 -5.28
C SER A 208 14.52 -26.84 -6.10
N ILE A 209 13.65 -26.42 -7.04
CA ILE A 209 12.90 -27.30 -7.93
C ILE A 209 13.62 -27.41 -9.27
N SER A 210 14.74 -28.12 -9.28
CA SER A 210 15.24 -28.97 -10.37
C SER A 210 16.51 -29.68 -9.91
N ILE A 211 16.70 -30.94 -10.32
CA ILE A 211 17.79 -31.87 -9.99
C ILE A 211 17.60 -32.70 -8.70
N LYS A 212 16.56 -33.56 -8.67
CA LYS A 212 16.67 -34.95 -8.18
C LYS A 212 15.69 -35.88 -8.92
N GLU A 213 15.72 -35.82 -10.24
CA GLU A 213 15.35 -36.97 -11.08
C GLU A 213 16.46 -37.15 -12.11
N LYS A 214 17.49 -37.89 -11.70
CA LYS A 214 18.44 -38.68 -12.51
C LYS A 214 19.64 -39.04 -11.64
N LYS A 215 19.46 -40.07 -10.83
CA LYS A 215 20.38 -41.21 -10.71
C LYS A 215 19.73 -42.30 -9.89
#